data_AF-A0A2T3Q453-F1
#
_entry.id   AF-A0A2T3Q453-F1
#
_cell.length_a   1.000
_cell.length_b   1.000
_cell.length_c   1.000
_cell.angle_alpha   90.00
_cell.angle_beta   90.00
_cell.angle_gamma   90.00
#
_symmetry.space_group_name_H-M   'P 1'
#
loop_
_entity.id
_entity.type
_entity.pdbx_description
1 polymer ?
#
loop_
_entity_poly.entity_id
_entity_poly.type
_entity_poly.pdbx_seq_one_letter_code
_entity_poly.pdbx_strand_id
1 'polypeptide(L)'
;MDKHDTQAIDILSNGHLSTAFEGIDNKKLLLMFRCAQRYKQANLGDDKERQRADAVVESCIRVIRCLYLSPNAHIKSFPNSHSQTLDPHHQFEKAQENYAEGFNL
;
A
#
# COMPACT_ATOMS: atom_id res chain seq x y z
N MET A 1 11.94 -4.47 0.05
CA MET A 1 11.35 -3.49 0.97
C MET A 1 12.48 -2.67 1.56
N ASP A 2 12.32 -1.35 1.59
CA ASP A 2 13.25 -0.43 2.22
C ASP A 2 12.81 -0.06 3.66
N LYS A 3 13.60 0.76 4.37
CA LYS A 3 13.29 1.17 5.75
C LYS A 3 11.95 1.91 5.87
N HIS A 4 11.56 2.64 4.84
CA HIS A 4 10.32 3.42 4.83
C HIS A 4 9.11 2.51 4.63
N ASP A 5 9.27 1.44 3.85
CA ASP A 5 8.24 0.40 3.72
C ASP A 5 7.96 -0.24 5.09
N THR A 6 8.99 -0.59 5.86
CA THR A 6 8.82 -1.16 7.21
C THR A 6 8.08 -0.19 8.14
N GLN A 7 8.49 1.07 8.19
CA GLN A 7 7.82 2.08 9.03
C GLN A 7 6.35 2.28 8.64
N ALA A 8 6.05 2.30 7.34
CA ALA A 8 4.68 2.41 6.86
C ALA A 8 3.83 1.17 7.17
N ILE A 9 4.41 -0.03 7.11
CA ILE A 9 3.76 -1.28 7.53
C ILE A 9 3.39 -1.22 9.01
N ASP A 10 4.27 -0.72 9.88
CA ASP A 10 3.99 -0.61 11.32
C ASP A 10 2.79 0.32 11.57
N ILE A 11 2.73 1.45 10.87
CA ILE A 11 1.59 2.39 10.95
C ILE A 11 0.29 1.72 10.47
N LEU A 12 0.31 1.02 9.34
CA LEU A 12 -0.85 0.31 8.81
C LEU A 12 -1.34 -0.80 9.75
N SER A 13 -0.41 -1.55 10.33
CA SER A 13 -0.69 -2.68 11.20
C SER A 13 -1.33 -2.21 12.52
N ASN A 14 -0.89 -1.07 13.05
CA ASN A 14 -1.49 -0.44 14.23
C ASN A 14 -2.90 0.13 13.96
N GLY A 15 -3.25 0.38 12.70
CA GLY A 15 -4.60 0.73 12.25
C GLY A 15 -5.11 2.10 12.71
N HIS A 16 -4.29 2.90 13.39
CA HIS A 16 -4.64 4.26 13.83
C HIS A 16 -4.10 5.29 12.83
N LEU A 17 -4.96 5.66 11.87
CA LEU A 17 -4.70 6.73 10.91
C LEU A 17 -5.49 7.97 11.32
N SER A 18 -4.86 8.84 12.11
CA SER A 18 -5.49 10.02 12.72
C SER A 18 -5.67 11.19 11.76
N THR A 19 -4.89 11.23 10.68
CA THR A 19 -4.91 12.34 9.74
C THR A 19 -5.91 12.07 8.63
N ALA A 20 -6.96 12.89 8.55
CA ALA A 20 -7.85 12.90 7.40
C ALA A 20 -7.12 13.58 6.23
N PHE A 21 -7.12 12.92 5.07
CA PHE A 21 -6.59 13.48 3.84
C PHE A 21 -7.70 13.54 2.81
N GLU A 22 -7.91 14.70 2.21
CA GLU A 22 -8.95 14.87 1.20
C GLU A 22 -8.74 13.88 0.05
N GLY A 23 -9.79 13.15 -0.33
CA GLY A 23 -9.72 12.14 -1.40
C GLY A 23 -9.15 10.77 -1.00
N ILE A 24 -8.66 10.59 0.24
CA ILE A 24 -8.15 9.31 0.73
C ILE A 24 -8.97 8.84 1.93
N ASP A 25 -9.75 7.78 1.72
CA ASP A 25 -10.50 7.12 2.79
C ASP A 25 -9.59 6.17 3.58
N ASN A 26 -9.20 6.59 4.79
CA ASN A 26 -8.38 5.80 5.70
C ASN A 26 -8.99 4.42 6.03
N LYS A 27 -10.32 4.30 6.15
CA LYS A 27 -10.97 3.02 6.44
C LYS A 27 -10.84 2.08 5.25
N LYS A 28 -11.07 2.60 4.04
CA LYS A 28 -10.89 1.84 2.79
C LYS A 28 -9.42 1.43 2.60
N LEU A 29 -8.47 2.33 2.85
CA LEU A 29 -7.03 2.02 2.80
C LEU A 29 -6.66 0.86 3.71
N LEU A 30 -7.09 0.90 4.98
CA LEU A 30 -6.83 -0.17 5.96
C LEU A 30 -7.51 -1.49 5.56
N LEU A 31 -8.73 -1.43 5.02
CA LEU A 31 -9.45 -2.61 4.53
C LEU A 31 -8.68 -3.29 3.39
N MET A 32 -8.28 -2.53 2.36
CA MET A 32 -7.55 -3.05 1.20
C MET A 32 -6.23 -3.70 1.63
N PHE A 33 -5.46 -3.03 2.49
CA PHE A 33 -4.20 -3.56 3.01
C PHE A 33 -4.40 -4.89 3.76
N ARG A 34 -5.36 -4.96 4.69
CA ARG A 34 -5.62 -6.16 5.49
C ARG A 34 -6.11 -7.34 4.66
N CYS A 35 -7.04 -7.09 3.72
CA CYS A 35 -7.53 -8.13 2.82
C CYS A 35 -6.40 -8.71 1.96
N ALA A 36 -5.57 -7.84 1.37
CA ALA A 36 -4.44 -8.26 0.54
C ALA A 36 -3.39 -9.04 1.35
N GLN A 37 -3.08 -8.60 2.58
CA GLN A 37 -2.18 -9.33 3.47
C GLN A 37 -2.73 -10.71 3.83
N ARG A 38 -4.02 -10.80 4.18
CA ARG A 38 -4.66 -12.09 4.51
C ARG A 38 -4.65 -13.04 3.32
N TYR A 39 -4.91 -12.54 2.11
CA TYR A 39 -4.82 -13.34 0.89
C TYR A 39 -3.42 -13.91 0.68
N LYS A 40 -2.39 -13.06 0.81
CA LYS A 40 -0.99 -13.49 0.70
C LYS A 40 -0.61 -14.55 1.75
N GLN A 41 -1.18 -14.47 2.95
CA GLN A 41 -0.96 -15.45 4.02
C GLN A 41 -1.68 -16.77 3.80
N ALA A 42 -2.84 -16.75 3.12
CA ALA A 42 -3.61 -17.96 2.82
C ALA A 42 -2.93 -18.88 1.80
N ASN A 43 -1.94 -18.38 1.05
CA ASN A 43 -1.10 -19.17 0.13
C ASN A 43 -1.91 -20.04 -0.86
N LEU A 44 -2.96 -19.46 -1.45
CA LEU A 44 -3.98 -20.16 -2.25
C LEU A 44 -3.53 -20.59 -3.66
N GLY A 45 -2.27 -20.39 -4.03
CA GLY A 45 -1.67 -20.92 -5.26
C GLY A 45 -2.03 -20.20 -6.58
N ASP A 46 -2.88 -19.17 -6.57
CA ASP A 46 -3.14 -18.34 -7.75
C ASP A 46 -2.11 -17.21 -7.87
N ASP A 47 -1.19 -17.34 -8.84
CA ASP A 47 -0.12 -16.37 -9.06
C ASP A 47 -0.64 -14.99 -9.51
N LYS A 48 -1.75 -14.93 -10.25
CA LYS A 48 -2.30 -13.65 -10.73
C LYS A 48 -2.93 -12.88 -9.58
N GLU A 49 -3.74 -13.55 -8.78
CA GLU A 49 -4.33 -12.93 -7.59
C GLU A 49 -3.27 -12.57 -6.56
N ARG A 50 -2.21 -13.38 -6.41
CA ARG A 50 -1.08 -13.06 -5.54
C ARG A 50 -0.35 -11.80 -6.01
N GLN A 51 -0.06 -11.66 -7.30
CA GLN A 51 0.54 -10.44 -7.86
C GLN A 51 -0.34 -9.21 -7.63
N ARG A 52 -1.65 -9.37 -7.79
CA ARG A 52 -2.64 -8.31 -7.51
C ARG A 52 -2.63 -7.94 -6.03
N ALA A 53 -2.58 -8.91 -5.12
CA ALA A 53 -2.46 -8.66 -3.69
C ALA A 53 -1.15 -7.97 -3.32
N ASP A 54 -0.02 -8.36 -3.93
CA ASP A 54 1.26 -7.67 -3.79
C ASP A 54 1.16 -6.21 -4.24
N ALA A 55 0.53 -5.94 -5.39
CA ALA A 55 0.33 -4.58 -5.90
C ALA A 55 -0.55 -3.71 -4.97
N VAL A 56 -1.61 -4.28 -4.37
CA VAL A 56 -2.44 -3.58 -3.38
C VAL A 56 -1.62 -3.25 -2.13
N VAL A 57 -0.88 -4.22 -1.58
CA VAL A 57 -0.05 -4.02 -0.39
C VAL A 57 0.98 -2.92 -0.63
N GLU A 58 1.73 -2.99 -1.72
CA GLU A 58 2.75 -2.00 -2.04
C GLU A 58 2.16 -0.60 -2.22
N SER A 59 1.02 -0.47 -2.90
CA SER A 59 0.35 0.80 -3.10
C SER A 59 -0.12 1.40 -1.77
N CYS A 60 -0.71 0.58 -0.88
CA CYS A 60 -1.13 1.04 0.45
C CYS A 60 0.06 1.53 1.31
N ILE A 61 1.18 0.80 1.28
CA ILE A 61 2.42 1.20 1.97
C ILE A 61 2.88 2.57 1.48
N ARG A 62 2.88 2.80 0.17
CA ARG A 62 3.34 4.06 -0.43
C ARG A 62 2.41 5.23 -0.11
N VAL A 63 1.10 5.02 0.00
CA VAL A 63 0.18 6.04 0.54
C VAL A 63 0.66 6.49 1.92
N ILE A 64 0.93 5.55 2.83
CA ILE A 64 1.36 5.88 4.19
C ILE A 64 2.73 6.54 4.23
N ARG A 65 3.67 6.13 3.37
CA ARG A 65 4.95 6.82 3.21
C ARG A 65 4.75 8.30 2.90
N CYS A 66 3.83 8.63 1.99
CA CYS A 66 3.56 10.01 1.59
C CYS A 66 2.79 10.83 2.64
N LEU A 67 1.94 10.18 3.45
CA LEU A 67 1.06 10.89 4.39
C LEU A 67 1.66 11.05 5.79
N TYR A 68 2.52 10.12 6.23
CA TYR A 68 2.93 10.02 7.64
C TYR A 68 4.44 10.02 7.86
N LEU A 69 5.26 9.84 6.82
CA LEU A 69 6.72 9.82 6.96
C LEU A 69 7.33 11.12 6.44
N SER A 70 8.66 11.24 6.62
CA SER A 70 9.40 12.42 6.14
C SER A 70 9.44 12.48 4.61
N PRO A 71 9.65 13.67 4.00
CA PRO A 71 9.63 13.84 2.54
C PRO A 71 10.55 12.89 1.76
N ASN A 72 11.66 12.45 2.35
CA ASN A 72 12.55 11.46 1.71
C ASN A 72 11.86 10.11 1.49
N ALA A 73 10.87 9.75 2.29
CA ALA A 73 10.07 8.54 2.11
C ALA A 73 9.15 8.63 0.88
N HIS A 74 8.92 9.82 0.32
CA HIS A 74 8.09 10.00 -0.86
C HIS A 74 8.86 9.64 -2.14
N ILE A 75 10.16 9.38 -2.06
CA ILE A 75 10.99 9.01 -3.19
C ILE A 75 11.20 7.50 -3.18
N LYS A 76 10.84 6.83 -4.28
CA LYS A 76 11.17 5.42 -4.52
C LYS A 76 12.33 5.34 -5.49
N SER A 77 13.44 4.78 -5.02
CA SER A 77 14.64 4.53 -5.83
C SER A 77 14.59 3.12 -6.42
N PHE A 78 14.82 3.01 -7.71
CA PHE A 78 14.94 1.74 -8.42
C PHE A 78 16.41 1.38 -8.64
N PRO A 79 16.74 0.07 -8.78
CA PRO A 79 18.13 -0.39 -8.94
C PRO A 79 18.88 0.20 -10.14
N ASN A 80 18.15 0.70 -11.15
CA ASN A 80 18.68 1.34 -12.34
C ASN A 80 18.87 2.87 -12.19
N SER A 81 19.02 3.37 -10.97
CA SER A 81 19.21 4.80 -10.64
C SER A 81 18.06 5.72 -11.05
N HIS A 82 16.90 5.17 -11.42
CA HIS A 82 15.69 5.96 -11.62
C HIS A 82 15.03 6.18 -10.26
N SER A 83 14.58 7.39 -10.00
CA SER A 83 13.79 7.71 -8.82
C SER A 83 12.44 8.21 -9.25
N GLN A 84 11.42 7.85 -8.48
CA GLN A 84 10.06 8.30 -8.69
C GLN A 84 9.56 8.97 -7.42
N THR A 85 9.05 10.20 -7.56
CA THR A 85 8.24 10.84 -6.52
C THR A 85 6.88 10.17 -6.48
N LEU A 86 6.51 9.71 -5.30
CA LEU A 86 5.25 9.06 -4.99
C LEU A 86 4.20 10.13 -4.69
N ASP A 87 3.06 10.00 -5.34
CA ASP A 87 1.87 10.80 -5.08
C ASP A 87 0.83 9.96 -4.33
N PRO A 88 0.35 10.41 -3.14
CA PRO A 88 -0.54 9.59 -2.31
C PRO A 88 -1.89 9.30 -2.98
N HIS A 89 -2.45 10.23 -3.76
CA HIS A 89 -3.71 10.02 -4.47
C HIS A 89 -3.55 8.96 -5.56
N HIS A 90 -2.52 9.07 -6.38
CA HIS A 90 -2.19 8.10 -7.42
C HIS A 90 -1.92 6.70 -6.84
N GLN A 91 -1.25 6.61 -5.69
CA GLN A 91 -1.06 5.31 -5.03
C GLN A 91 -2.38 4.76 -4.46
N PHE A 92 -3.27 5.61 -3.96
CA PHE A 92 -4.56 5.19 -3.46
C PHE A 92 -5.46 4.68 -4.59
N GLU A 93 -5.51 5.37 -5.73
CA GLU A 93 -6.22 4.94 -6.94
C GLU A 93 -5.70 3.58 -7.43
N LYS A 94 -4.38 3.41 -7.53
CA LYS A 94 -3.78 2.10 -7.88
C LYS A 94 -4.15 0.99 -6.91
N ALA A 95 -4.20 1.28 -5.61
CA ALA A 95 -4.65 0.30 -4.62
C ALA A 95 -6.11 -0.09 -4.88
N GLN A 96 -6.98 0.88 -5.19
CA GLN A 96 -8.38 0.62 -5.51
C GLN A 96 -8.57 -0.18 -6.80
N GLU A 97 -7.84 0.15 -7.86
CA GLU A 97 -7.88 -0.56 -9.15
C GLU A 97 -7.50 -2.03 -8.98
N ASN A 98 -6.40 -2.30 -8.29
CA ASN A 98 -5.97 -3.69 -8.05
C ASN A 98 -6.89 -4.41 -7.05
N TYR A 99 -7.51 -3.67 -6.13
CA TYR A 99 -8.48 -4.23 -5.19
C TYR A 99 -9.87 -4.44 -5.79
N ALA A 100 -10.19 -3.95 -7.00
CA ALA A 100 -11.56 -3.76 -7.52
C ALA A 100 -12.62 -4.80 -7.08
N GLU A 101 -12.36 -6.10 -7.24
CA GLU A 101 -13.30 -7.18 -6.92
C GLU A 101 -13.06 -7.86 -5.55
N GLY A 102 -12.17 -7.31 -4.73
CA GLY A 102 -11.66 -7.93 -3.51
C GLY A 102 -10.73 -9.10 -3.81
N PHE A 103 -10.55 -9.99 -2.84
CA PHE A 103 -9.80 -11.23 -2.98
C PHE A 103 -10.66 -12.40 -2.49
N ASN A 104 -10.67 -13.51 -3.22
CA ASN A 104 -11.40 -14.71 -2.83
C ASN A 104 -10.58 -15.46 -1.78
N LEU A 105 -11.05 -15.43 -0.53
CA LEU A 105 -10.40 -16.07 0.63
C LEU A 105 -11.10 -17.36 1.02
#